data_AF-A0A0G0HYK8-F1
#
_entry.id   AF-A0A0G0HYK8-F1
#
_cell.length_a   1.000
_cell.length_b   1.000
_cell.length_c   1.000
_cell.angle_alpha   90.00
_cell.angle_beta   90.00
_cell.angle_gamma   90.00
#
_symmetry.space_group_name_H-M   'P 1'
#
loop_
_entity.id
_entity.type
_entity.pdbx_description
1 polymer ?
#
loop_
_entity_poly.entity_id
_entity_poly.type
_entity_poly.pdbx_seq_one_letter_code
_entity_poly.pdbx_strand_id
1 'polypeptide(L)'
;MKHKKPPKNSKLVKLVTIISISSVVVVFLFSFAVKLYLFPKNKPANSSDWESRYFSGDELKKYNGTNPKLPIYMGYEGKVYDVSAGAGFYAAGKTYNYLTGRDATAELNEVGVGEIIIRKYPVIGKIKN
;
A
#
# COMPACT_ATOMS: atom_id res chain seq x y z
N MET A 1 -7.17 42.55 -54.98
CA MET A 1 -6.91 41.11 -55.25
C MET A 1 -7.47 40.29 -54.10
N LYS A 2 -8.47 39.42 -54.35
CA LYS A 2 -9.04 38.55 -53.30
C LYS A 2 -8.23 37.24 -53.24
N HIS A 3 -7.45 37.04 -52.18
CA HIS A 3 -6.80 35.76 -51.91
C HIS A 3 -7.87 34.69 -51.60
N LYS A 4 -8.11 33.79 -52.55
CA LYS A 4 -8.98 32.62 -52.36
C LYS A 4 -8.20 31.59 -51.53
N LYS A 5 -8.55 31.41 -50.25
CA LYS A 5 -7.95 30.34 -49.43
C LYS A 5 -8.19 28.99 -50.11
N PRO A 6 -7.19 28.10 -50.17
CA PRO A 6 -7.32 26.82 -50.88
C PRO A 6 -8.47 26.00 -50.26
N PRO A 7 -9.23 25.25 -51.07
CA PRO A 7 -10.35 24.46 -50.58
C PRO A 7 -9.85 23.41 -49.58
N LYS A 8 -10.24 23.58 -48.31
CA LYS A 8 -9.95 22.62 -47.25
C LYS A 8 -10.70 21.33 -47.56
N ASN A 9 -10.01 20.33 -48.10
CA ASN A 9 -10.60 19.03 -48.47
C ASN A 9 -11.14 18.34 -47.22
N SER A 10 -12.46 18.44 -47.01
CA SER A 10 -13.14 18.04 -45.79
C SER A 10 -13.01 16.55 -45.50
N LYS A 11 -12.83 15.71 -46.52
CA LYS A 11 -12.56 14.27 -46.38
C LYS A 11 -11.19 14.03 -45.73
N LEU A 12 -10.15 14.74 -46.20
CA LEU A 12 -8.79 14.65 -45.63
C LEU A 12 -8.76 15.14 -44.18
N VAL A 13 -9.44 16.24 -43.87
CA VAL A 13 -9.48 16.78 -42.50
C VAL A 13 -10.18 15.82 -41.53
N LYS A 14 -11.33 15.26 -41.93
CA LYS A 14 -12.03 14.24 -41.13
C LYS A 14 -11.13 13.04 -40.88
N LEU A 15 -10.43 12.55 -41.90
CA LEU A 15 -9.52 11.41 -41.79
C LEU A 15 -8.37 11.69 -40.82
N VAL A 16 -7.70 12.84 -40.93
CA VAL A 16 -6.60 13.23 -40.03
C VAL A 16 -7.08 13.40 -38.59
N THR A 17 -8.29 13.91 -38.39
CA THR A 17 -8.85 14.09 -37.04
C THR A 17 -9.17 12.73 -36.41
N ILE A 18 -9.73 11.79 -37.18
CA ILE A 18 -9.98 10.41 -36.73
C ILE A 18 -8.66 9.72 -36.36
N ILE A 19 -7.62 9.83 -37.19
CA ILE A 19 -6.30 9.24 -36.92
C ILE A 19 -5.67 9.83 -35.65
N SER A 20 -5.81 11.15 -35.45
CA SER A 20 -5.31 11.83 -34.25
C SER A 20 -6.03 11.34 -32.99
N ILE A 21 -7.35 11.22 -33.03
CA ILE A 21 -8.14 10.70 -31.90
C ILE A 21 -7.77 9.23 -31.63
N SER A 22 -7.66 8.39 -32.67
CA SER A 22 -7.26 7.01 -32.49
C SER A 22 -5.85 6.88 -31.91
N SER A 23 -4.93 7.76 -32.29
CA SER A 23 -3.58 7.79 -31.72
C SER A 23 -3.60 8.11 -30.23
N VAL A 24 -4.41 9.09 -29.80
CA VAL A 24 -4.57 9.42 -28.37
C VAL A 24 -5.18 8.25 -27.59
N VAL A 25 -6.19 7.59 -28.17
CA VAL A 25 -6.81 6.40 -27.55
C VAL A 25 -5.80 5.27 -27.43
N VAL A 26 -5.01 5.00 -28.47
CA VAL A 26 -3.97 3.97 -28.46
C VAL A 26 -2.90 4.28 -27.41
N VAL A 27 -2.42 5.53 -27.32
CA VAL A 27 -1.44 5.94 -26.30
C VAL A 27 -2.04 5.82 -24.90
N PHE A 28 -3.30 6.22 -24.69
CA PHE A 28 -3.97 6.08 -23.40
C PHE A 28 -4.14 4.62 -22.98
N LEU A 29 -4.63 3.76 -23.89
CA LEU A 29 -4.77 2.32 -23.64
C LEU A 29 -3.42 1.66 -23.41
N PHE A 30 -2.39 2.04 -24.17
CA PHE A 30 -1.04 1.55 -23.98
C PHE A 30 -0.46 1.99 -22.64
N SER A 31 -0.58 3.28 -22.26
CA SER A 31 -0.14 3.77 -20.95
C SER A 31 -0.90 3.12 -19.79
N PHE A 32 -2.21 2.89 -19.94
CA PHE A 32 -3.02 2.20 -18.94
C PHE A 32 -2.63 0.72 -18.81
N ALA A 33 -2.43 0.02 -19.94
CA ALA A 33 -1.97 -1.36 -19.98
C ALA A 33 -0.55 -1.50 -19.42
N VAL A 34 0.35 -0.58 -19.76
CA VAL A 34 1.70 -0.45 -19.18
C VAL A 34 1.58 -0.23 -17.67
N LYS A 35 0.66 0.60 -17.18
CA LYS A 35 0.46 0.79 -15.75
C LYS A 35 -0.06 -0.47 -15.06
N LEU A 36 -0.94 -1.23 -15.70
CA LEU A 36 -1.46 -2.50 -15.20
C LEU A 36 -0.41 -3.63 -15.24
N TYR A 37 0.48 -3.63 -16.25
CA TYR A 37 1.45 -4.71 -16.50
C TYR A 37 2.82 -4.46 -15.86
N LEU A 38 3.34 -3.21 -15.92
CA LEU A 38 4.63 -2.83 -15.33
C LEU A 38 4.56 -2.51 -13.84
N PHE A 39 3.41 -2.06 -13.34
CA PHE A 39 3.21 -1.83 -11.91
C PHE A 39 2.26 -2.88 -11.35
N PRO A 40 2.74 -4.13 -11.15
CA PRO A 40 1.96 -5.09 -10.39
C PRO A 40 1.60 -4.44 -9.05
N LYS A 41 0.35 -4.60 -8.60
CA LYS A 41 0.00 -4.26 -7.22
C LYS A 41 0.97 -5.03 -6.33
N ASN A 42 1.92 -4.33 -5.69
CA ASN A 42 2.87 -4.93 -4.78
C ASN A 42 2.08 -5.62 -3.66
N LYS A 43 1.87 -6.93 -3.80
CA LYS A 43 1.70 -7.79 -2.64
C LYS A 43 3.01 -7.65 -1.85
N PRO A 44 2.97 -7.46 -0.52
CA PRO A 44 4.19 -7.41 0.27
C PRO A 44 5.06 -8.61 -0.12
N ALA A 45 6.35 -8.35 -0.37
CA ALA A 45 7.29 -9.37 -0.85
C ALA A 45 7.18 -10.62 0.03
N ASN A 46 6.88 -11.75 -0.60
CA ASN A 46 6.63 -13.07 -0.01
C ASN A 46 5.56 -13.14 1.10
N SER A 47 4.31 -13.32 0.69
CA SER A 47 3.25 -13.81 1.61
C SER A 47 3.50 -15.22 2.14
N SER A 48 4.42 -16.00 1.55
CA SER A 48 4.84 -17.32 2.05
C SER A 48 5.67 -17.23 3.32
N ASP A 49 6.49 -16.19 3.46
CA ASP A 49 7.56 -16.17 4.46
C ASP A 49 7.02 -15.91 5.87
N TRP A 50 6.01 -15.03 5.98
CA TRP A 50 5.38 -14.74 7.27
C TRP A 50 4.25 -15.70 7.63
N GLU A 51 3.65 -16.41 6.67
CA GLU A 51 2.53 -17.33 6.92
C GLU A 51 2.94 -18.50 7.84
N SER A 52 4.23 -18.86 7.80
CA SER A 52 4.85 -19.88 8.64
C SER A 52 5.41 -19.35 9.96
N ARG A 53 5.50 -18.02 10.12
CA ARG A 53 6.10 -17.39 11.30
C ARG A 53 5.06 -17.15 12.39
N TYR A 54 5.28 -17.79 13.53
CA TYR A 54 4.44 -17.64 14.73
C TYR A 54 5.22 -16.94 15.83
N PHE A 55 4.54 -16.02 16.52
CA PHE A 55 5.06 -15.30 17.68
C PHE A 55 4.32 -15.72 18.93
N SER A 56 5.04 -16.16 19.96
CA SER A 56 4.45 -16.28 21.29
C SER A 56 4.27 -14.90 21.92
N GLY A 57 3.41 -14.80 22.93
CA GLY A 57 3.27 -13.54 23.69
C GLY A 57 4.58 -13.06 24.29
N ASP A 58 5.42 -13.97 24.80
CA ASP A 58 6.73 -13.61 25.37
C ASP A 58 7.77 -13.22 24.32
N GLU A 59 7.70 -13.79 23.13
CA GLU A 59 8.51 -13.33 22.01
C GLU A 59 8.09 -11.93 21.57
N LEU A 60 6.78 -11.69 21.46
CA LEU A 60 6.25 -10.41 21.01
C LEU A 60 6.63 -9.26 21.96
N LYS A 61 6.66 -9.50 23.28
CA LYS A 61 7.09 -8.52 24.29
C LYS A 61 8.48 -7.92 24.04
N LYS A 62 9.38 -8.66 23.37
CA LYS A 62 10.74 -8.17 23.04
C LYS A 62 10.72 -7.02 22.02
N TYR A 63 9.63 -6.89 21.26
CA TYR A 63 9.46 -5.94 20.17
C TYR A 63 8.51 -4.79 20.55
N ASN A 64 8.50 -4.40 21.83
CA ASN A 64 7.67 -3.31 22.37
C ASN A 64 8.26 -1.89 22.14
N GLY A 65 9.30 -1.76 21.30
CA GLY A 65 9.92 -0.47 20.99
C GLY A 65 10.75 0.17 22.12
N THR A 66 11.05 -0.55 23.21
CA THR A 66 11.98 -0.11 24.25
C THR A 66 13.44 -0.20 23.81
N ASN A 67 13.77 -1.19 23.00
CA ASN A 67 15.10 -1.33 22.41
C ASN A 67 15.12 -0.68 21.02
N PRO A 68 15.84 0.44 20.82
CA PRO A 68 15.88 1.14 19.53
C PRO A 68 16.60 0.36 18.44
N LYS A 69 17.30 -0.74 18.77
CA LYS A 69 17.94 -1.63 17.80
C LYS A 69 16.99 -2.73 17.29
N LEU A 70 15.83 -2.88 17.90
CA LEU A 70 14.83 -3.86 17.50
C LEU A 70 13.67 -3.19 16.76
N PRO A 71 13.03 -3.90 15.83
CA PRO A 71 11.78 -3.44 15.24
C PRO A 71 10.66 -3.41 16.31
N ILE A 72 9.59 -2.69 15.98
CA ILE A 72 8.41 -2.54 16.83
C ILE A 72 7.28 -3.36 16.23
N TYR A 73 6.78 -4.33 16.98
CA TYR A 73 5.70 -5.21 16.52
C TYR A 73 4.42 -5.00 17.31
N MET A 74 3.28 -5.25 16.66
CA MET A 74 1.94 -5.13 17.24
C MET A 74 1.09 -6.30 16.77
N GLY A 75 0.37 -6.93 17.70
CA GLY A 75 -0.60 -7.96 17.40
C GLY A 75 -1.99 -7.37 17.17
N TYR A 76 -2.67 -7.82 16.11
CA TYR A 76 -4.07 -7.46 15.83
C TYR A 76 -4.74 -8.59 15.04
N GLU A 77 -5.92 -9.04 15.49
CA GLU A 77 -6.72 -10.10 14.87
C GLU A 77 -5.91 -11.36 14.51
N GLY A 78 -5.07 -11.82 15.45
CA GLY A 78 -4.25 -13.02 15.28
C GLY A 78 -3.04 -12.87 14.34
N LYS A 79 -2.79 -11.67 13.82
CA LYS A 79 -1.63 -11.34 12.98
C LYS A 79 -0.67 -10.42 13.72
N VAL A 80 0.59 -10.45 13.31
CA VAL A 80 1.64 -9.56 13.81
C VAL A 80 2.04 -8.59 12.71
N TYR A 81 2.07 -7.31 13.05
CA TYR A 81 2.37 -6.20 12.14
C TYR A 81 3.68 -5.54 12.53
N ASP A 82 4.51 -5.20 11.53
CA ASP A 82 5.69 -4.36 11.75
C ASP A 82 5.31 -2.87 11.70
N VAL A 83 5.22 -2.27 12.89
CA VAL A 83 4.84 -0.86 13.07
C VAL A 83 6.05 0.06 13.22
N SER A 84 7.26 -0.41 12.90
CA SER A 84 8.52 0.35 13.06
C SER A 84 8.51 1.67 12.29
N ALA A 85 7.90 1.72 11.10
CA ALA A 85 7.73 2.95 10.32
C ALA A 85 6.87 4.01 11.05
N GLY A 86 6.10 3.60 12.06
CA GLY A 86 5.33 4.45 12.96
C GLY A 86 6.02 4.77 14.29
N ALA A 87 7.35 4.66 14.40
CA ALA A 87 8.08 4.86 15.66
C ALA A 87 7.75 6.19 16.38
N GLY A 88 7.40 7.26 15.65
CA GLY A 88 6.95 8.53 16.26
C GLY A 88 5.70 8.40 17.15
N PHE A 89 4.91 7.34 16.95
CA PHE A 89 3.68 7.02 17.67
C PHE A 89 3.84 5.83 18.63
N TYR A 90 4.66 4.85 18.24
CA TYR A 90 4.71 3.53 18.86
C TYR A 90 5.99 3.23 19.65
N ALA A 91 7.08 3.98 19.46
CA ALA A 91 8.32 3.76 20.20
C ALA A 91 8.14 4.06 21.70
N ALA A 92 9.09 3.60 22.53
CA ALA A 92 9.04 3.85 23.96
C ALA A 92 8.86 5.34 24.30
N GLY A 93 7.97 5.61 25.26
CA GLY A 93 7.60 6.97 25.67
C GLY A 93 6.66 7.71 24.72
N LYS A 94 6.19 7.08 23.63
CA LYS A 94 5.16 7.65 22.75
C LYS A 94 3.75 7.22 23.15
N THR A 95 2.77 8.01 22.71
CA THR A 95 1.36 7.90 23.12
C THR A 95 0.77 6.51 22.95
N TYR A 96 1.16 5.79 21.89
CA TYR A 96 0.57 4.50 21.53
C TYR A 96 1.52 3.32 21.79
N ASN A 97 2.59 3.51 22.55
CA ASN A 97 3.56 2.46 22.85
C ASN A 97 2.93 1.27 23.59
N TYR A 98 1.93 1.52 24.45
CA TYR A 98 1.25 0.49 25.24
C TYR A 98 0.55 -0.60 24.40
N LEU A 99 0.32 -0.35 23.11
CA LEU A 99 -0.25 -1.30 22.15
C LEU A 99 0.80 -2.25 21.55
N THR A 100 2.10 -1.96 21.72
CA THR A 100 3.18 -2.69 21.06
C THR A 100 3.70 -3.85 21.91
N GLY A 101 4.28 -4.85 21.26
CA GLY A 101 4.82 -6.05 21.89
C GLY A 101 3.78 -6.98 22.50
N ARG A 102 2.51 -6.86 22.10
CA ARG A 102 1.39 -7.65 22.61
C ARG A 102 0.28 -7.76 21.56
N ASP A 103 -0.71 -8.60 21.87
CA ASP A 103 -2.00 -8.53 21.19
C ASP A 103 -2.76 -7.29 21.70
N ALA A 104 -3.08 -6.40 20.77
CA ALA A 104 -3.80 -5.14 21.00
C ALA A 104 -5.19 -5.16 20.36
N THR A 105 -5.70 -6.35 20.01
CA THR A 105 -7.01 -6.51 19.35
C THR A 105 -8.14 -5.87 20.13
N ALA A 106 -8.20 -6.07 21.45
CA ALA A 106 -9.26 -5.52 22.28
C ALA A 106 -9.26 -3.98 22.25
N GLU A 107 -8.11 -3.37 22.50
CA GLU A 107 -7.95 -1.91 22.53
C GLU A 107 -8.23 -1.27 21.16
N LEU A 108 -7.75 -1.87 20.09
CA LEU A 108 -7.94 -1.35 18.73
C LEU A 108 -9.39 -1.48 18.25
N ASN A 109 -10.10 -2.53 18.70
CA ASN A 109 -11.52 -2.71 18.42
C ASN A 109 -12.39 -1.72 19.19
N GLU A 110 -12.05 -1.46 20.46
CA GLU A 110 -12.77 -0.47 21.28
C GLU A 110 -12.69 0.94 20.67
N VAL A 111 -11.51 1.32 20.17
CA VAL A 111 -11.29 2.65 19.56
C VAL A 111 -11.76 2.71 18.10
N GLY A 112 -11.96 1.56 17.44
CA GLY A 112 -12.42 1.48 16.05
C GLY A 112 -11.37 1.86 15.00
N VAL A 113 -10.08 1.70 15.31
CA VAL A 113 -8.95 2.11 14.45
C VAL A 113 -8.11 0.95 13.92
N GLY A 114 -8.51 -0.29 14.17
CA GLY A 114 -7.80 -1.49 13.73
C GLY A 114 -7.53 -1.56 12.21
N GLU A 115 -8.48 -1.11 11.39
CA GLU A 115 -8.32 -1.06 9.92
C GLU A 115 -7.10 -0.22 9.47
N ILE A 116 -6.75 0.83 10.22
CA ILE A 116 -5.60 1.67 9.90
C ILE A 116 -4.32 0.84 9.99
N ILE A 117 -4.23 -0.05 10.98
CA ILE A 117 -3.07 -0.93 11.16
C ILE A 117 -2.95 -1.89 9.98
N ILE A 118 -4.06 -2.54 9.60
CA ILE A 118 -4.11 -3.48 8.47
C ILE A 118 -3.64 -2.83 7.16
N ARG A 119 -4.08 -1.60 6.90
CA ARG A 119 -3.79 -0.90 5.64
C ARG A 119 -2.38 -0.31 5.58
N LYS A 120 -1.84 0.11 6.72
CA LYS A 120 -0.62 0.91 6.78
C LYS A 120 0.65 0.08 7.00
N TYR A 121 0.55 -1.04 7.70
CA TYR A 121 1.71 -1.78 8.16
C TYR A 121 1.76 -3.19 7.56
N PRO A 122 2.96 -3.69 7.21
CA PRO A 122 3.10 -5.03 6.67
C PRO A 122 2.89 -6.08 7.77
N VAL A 123 2.27 -7.19 7.38
CA VAL A 123 2.17 -8.38 8.23
C VAL A 123 3.50 -9.13 8.19
N ILE A 124 3.98 -9.57 9.35
CA ILE A 124 5.26 -10.27 9.53
C ILE A 124 5.13 -11.59 10.29
N GLY A 125 3.92 -11.97 10.70
CA GLY A 125 3.62 -13.29 11.23
C GLY A 125 2.22 -13.42 11.82
N LYS A 126 2.02 -14.48 12.60
CA LYS A 126 0.79 -14.78 13.33
C LYS A 126 1.05 -14.89 14.83
N ILE A 127 0.03 -14.62 15.62
CA ILE A 127 0.06 -14.86 17.06
C ILE A 127 -0.11 -16.36 17.29
N LYS A 128 0.75 -16.95 18.13
CA LYS A 128 0.63 -18.34 18.57
C LYS A 128 -0.39 -18.40 19.69
N ASN A 129 -1.56 -18.98 19.40
CA ASN A 129 -2.57 -19.33 20.41
C ASN A 129 -2.06 -20.40 21.38
#